data_AF-A0A0D7CHD3-F1
#
_entry.id   AF-A0A0D7CHD3-F1
#
_cell.length_a   1.000
_cell.length_b   1.000
_cell.length_c   1.000
_cell.angle_alpha   90.00
_cell.angle_beta   90.00
_cell.angle_gamma   90.00
#
_symmetry.space_group_name_H-M   'P 1'
#
loop_
_entity.id
_entity.type
_entity.pdbx_description
1 polymer ?
#
loop_
_entity_poly.entity_id
_entity_poly.type
_entity_poly.pdbx_seq_one_letter_code
_entity_poly.pdbx_strand_id
1 'polypeptide(L)' 'MTAFMTDTQGKIAGAIRWLADDVGYPPSIREIAAAVGLSASTVAYHLKTMERRGIVTHAPHRSRSYQVLLSPDA' A
#
# COMPACT_ATOMS: atom_id res chain seq x y z
N MET A 1 8.15 17.59 -0.13
CA MET A 1 9.18 16.56 0.17
C MET A 1 8.83 15.33 -0.62
N THR A 2 9.51 15.09 -1.75
CA THR A 2 9.24 13.95 -2.63
C THR A 2 9.73 12.66 -1.97
N ALA A 3 8.84 11.74 -1.65
CA ALA A 3 9.21 10.49 -0.99
C ALA A 3 9.79 9.51 -2.02
N PHE A 4 11.11 9.29 -1.99
CA PHE A 4 11.75 8.31 -2.89
C PHE A 4 11.29 6.88 -2.60
N MET A 5 10.50 6.27 -3.47
CA MET A 5 10.03 4.89 -3.35
C MET A 5 10.81 3.98 -4.30
N THR A 6 11.00 2.72 -3.93
CA THR A 6 11.52 1.72 -4.87
C THR A 6 10.41 1.32 -5.86
N ASP A 7 10.77 0.76 -7.03
CA ASP A 7 9.81 0.24 -8.01
C ASP A 7 8.75 -0.67 -7.38
N THR A 8 9.16 -1.55 -6.46
CA THR A 8 8.25 -2.44 -5.73
C THR A 8 7.28 -1.68 -4.83
N GLN A 9 7.76 -0.66 -4.11
CA GLN A 9 6.91 0.17 -3.26
C GLN A 9 5.92 0.99 -4.11
N GLY A 10 6.35 1.48 -5.26
CA GLY A 10 5.50 2.16 -6.24
C GLY A 10 4.37 1.25 -6.73
N LYS A 11 4.69 0.01 -7.11
CA LYS A 11 3.69 -1.02 -7.48
C LYS A 11 2.69 -1.28 -6.36
N ILE A 12 3.16 -1.40 -5.11
CA ILE A 12 2.30 -1.61 -3.93
C ILE A 12 1.36 -0.42 -3.71
N ALA A 13 1.86 0.82 -3.77
CA ALA A 13 1.01 2.01 -3.62
C ALA A 13 -0.02 2.15 -4.76
N GLY A 14 0.40 1.89 -6.00
CA GLY A 14 -0.50 1.88 -7.15
C GLY A 14 -1.61 0.83 -7.00
N ALA A 15 -1.26 -0.38 -6.56
CA ALA A 15 -2.24 -1.43 -6.31
C ALA A 15 -3.21 -1.07 -5.19
N ILE A 16 -2.75 -0.43 -4.10
CA ILE A 16 -3.64 0.03 -3.02
C ILE A 16 -4.66 1.03 -3.57
N ARG A 17 -4.21 2.01 -4.34
CA ARG A 17 -5.08 3.06 -4.89
C ARG A 17 -6.08 2.50 -5.89
N TRP A 18 -5.61 1.67 -6.82
CA TRP A 18 -6.47 1.01 -7.79
C TRP A 18 -7.55 0.15 -7.11
N LEU A 19 -7.19 -0.67 -6.12
CA LEU A 19 -8.16 -1.50 -5.38
C LEU A 19 -9.15 -0.65 -4.56
N ALA A 20 -8.69 0.46 -3.97
CA ALA A 20 -9.55 1.34 -3.20
C ALA A 20 -10.57 2.08 -4.08
N ASP A 21 -10.13 2.55 -5.25
CA ASP A 21 -10.96 3.29 -6.22
C ASP A 21 -11.95 2.36 -6.94
N ASP A 22 -11.53 1.14 -7.31
CA ASP A 22 -12.35 0.19 -8.08
C ASP A 22 -13.43 -0.48 -7.22
N VAL A 23 -13.13 -0.80 -5.96
CA VAL A 23 -14.02 -1.63 -5.12
C VAL A 23 -14.69 -0.85 -3.98
N GLY A 24 -14.32 0.42 -3.76
CA GLY A 24 -14.94 1.28 -2.77
C GLY A 24 -14.67 0.88 -1.31
N TYR A 25 -13.67 0.03 -1.08
CA TYR A 25 -13.19 -0.32 0.26
C TYR A 25 -11.66 -0.47 0.30
N PRO A 26 -11.01 -0.23 1.45
CA PRO A 26 -9.57 -0.35 1.54
C PRO A 26 -9.14 -1.83 1.38
N PRO A 27 -8.07 -2.11 0.63
CA PRO A 27 -7.64 -3.48 0.39
C PRO A 27 -6.93 -4.11 1.58
N SER A 28 -7.00 -5.44 1.65
CA SER A 28 -6.22 -6.28 2.56
C SER A 28 -4.82 -6.57 1.99
N ILE A 29 -3.90 -6.97 2.86
CA ILE A 29 -2.53 -7.40 2.46
C ILE A 29 -2.57 -8.51 1.41
N ARG A 30 -3.55 -9.43 1.49
CA ARG A 30 -3.68 -10.54 0.54
C ARG A 30 -4.14 -10.08 -0.84
N GLU A 31 -5.10 -9.15 -0.91
CA GLU A 31 -5.55 -8.56 -2.18
C GLU A 31 -4.41 -7.78 -2.84
N ILE A 32 -3.65 -7.00 -2.07
CA ILE A 32 -2.48 -6.26 -2.57
C ILE A 32 -1.43 -7.24 -3.11
N ALA A 33 -1.09 -8.28 -2.35
CA ALA A 33 -0.12 -9.30 -2.72
C ALA A 33 -0.47 -10.01 -4.04
N ALA A 34 -1.75 -10.36 -4.22
CA ALA A 34 -2.24 -10.93 -5.47
C ALA A 34 -2.10 -9.94 -6.63
N ALA A 35 -2.43 -8.67 -6.44
CA ALA A 35 -2.36 -7.64 -7.47
C ALA A 35 -0.93 -7.33 -7.94
N VAL A 36 0.06 -7.38 -7.05
CA VAL A 36 1.47 -7.09 -7.39
C VAL A 36 2.32 -8.33 -7.67
N GLY A 37 1.75 -9.53 -7.55
CA GLY A 37 2.47 -10.79 -7.79
C GLY A 37 3.53 -11.11 -6.73
N LEU A 38 3.33 -10.69 -5.48
CA LEU A 38 4.27 -10.91 -4.37
C LEU A 38 3.65 -11.77 -3.27
N SER A 39 4.47 -12.27 -2.35
CA SER A 39 3.95 -12.92 -1.15
C SER A 39 3.35 -11.89 -0.17
N ALA A 40 2.34 -12.31 0.60
CA ALA A 40 1.73 -11.46 1.63
C ALA A 40 2.76 -10.96 2.67
N SER A 41 3.75 -11.80 3.02
CA SER A 41 4.83 -11.45 3.94
C SER A 41 5.76 -10.38 3.36
N THR A 42 6.09 -10.48 2.07
CA THR A 42 6.88 -9.47 1.35
C THR A 42 6.14 -8.13 1.32
N VAL A 43 4.85 -8.15 1.00
CA VAL A 43 4.02 -6.94 1.01
C VAL A 43 3.96 -6.33 2.41
N ALA A 44 3.70 -7.14 3.45
CA ALA A 44 3.65 -6.65 4.83
C ALA A 44 4.96 -5.96 5.26
N TYR A 45 6.11 -6.50 4.86
CA TYR A 45 7.42 -5.88 5.10
C TYR A 45 7.54 -4.50 4.44
N HIS A 46 7.15 -4.38 3.17
CA HIS A 46 7.17 -3.10 2.47
C HIS A 46 6.18 -2.10 3.06
N LEU A 47 4.96 -2.54 3.41
CA LEU A 47 3.94 -1.69 4.02
C LEU A 47 4.40 -1.12 5.36
N LYS A 48 5.03 -1.92 6.22
CA LYS A 48 5.62 -1.44 7.49
C LYS A 48 6.71 -0.38 7.25
N THR A 49 7.48 -0.52 6.18
CA THR A 49 8.50 0.47 5.82
C THR A 49 7.87 1.74 5.25
N MET A 50 6.84 1.62 4.41
CA MET A 50 6.09 2.74 3.85
C MET A 50 5.33 3.51 4.94
N GLU A 51 4.78 2.81 5.93
CA GLU A 51 4.07 3.39 7.08
C GLU A 51 5.01 4.23 7.95
N ARG A 52 6.19 3.69 8.31
CA ARG A 52 7.22 4.44 9.04
C ARG A 52 7.69 5.70 8.30
N ARG A 53 7.54 5.74 6.97
CA ARG A 53 7.90 6.86 6.11
C ARG A 53 6.74 7.82 5.83
N GLY A 54 5.55 7.55 6.38
CA GLY A 54 4.35 8.36 6.16
C GLY A 54 3.74 8.23 4.77
N ILE A 55 4.11 7.20 4.00
CA ILE A 55 3.62 6.97 2.64
C ILE A 55 2.24 6.30 2.65
N VAL A 56 2.04 5.36 3.59
CA VAL A 56 0.75 4.70 3.82
C VAL A 56 0.36 4.81 5.27
N THR A 57 -0.94 4.69 5.54
CA THR A 57 -1.47 4.52 6.90
C THR A 57 -2.29 3.25 6.98
N HIS A 58 -2.34 2.67 8.18
CA HIS A 58 -3.13 1.49 8.49
C HIS A 58 -3.73 1.64 9.89
N ALA A 59 -5.06 1.47 10.00
CA ALA A 59 -5.72 1.39 11.29
C ALA A 59 -5.56 -0.03 11.88
N PRO A 60 -4.83 -0.21 13.00
CA PRO A 60 -4.48 -1.52 13.55
C PRO A 60 -5.65 -2.40 13.99
N HIS A 61 -6.87 -1.86 14.05
CA HIS A 61 -8.09 -2.58 14.46
C HIS A 61 -9.08 -2.84 13.32
N ARG A 62 -8.68 -2.60 12.08
CA ARG A 62 -9.55 -2.80 10.91
C ARG A 62 -8.77 -3.58 9.85
N SER A 63 -9.28 -4.75 9.49
CA SER A 63 -8.69 -5.72 8.54
C SER A 63 -8.53 -5.19 7.11
N ARG A 64 -8.98 -3.95 6.85
CA ARG A 64 -9.07 -3.27 5.56
C ARG A 64 -8.86 -1.78 5.82
N SER A 65 -7.59 -1.36 5.92
CA SER A 65 -7.27 0.03 6.31
C SER A 65 -6.10 0.65 5.59
N TYR A 66 -5.43 -0.08 4.70
CA TYR A 66 -4.27 0.48 4.02
C TYR A 66 -4.72 1.56 3.04
N GLN A 67 -4.29 2.79 3.31
CA GLN A 67 -4.55 3.96 2.46
C GLN A 67 -3.22 4.65 2.14
N VAL A 68 -3.06 5.08 0.89
CA VAL A 68 -1.88 5.85 0.45
C VAL A 68 -2.10 7.32 0.82
N LEU A 69 -1.15 7.91 1.54
CA LEU A 69 -1.20 9.31 1.99
C LEU A 69 -0.41 10.24 1.08
N LEU A 70 0.66 9.74 0.46
CA LEU A 70 1.52 10.50 -0.44
C LEU A 70 1.37 9.95 -1.86
N SER A 71 0.85 10.77 -2.78
CA SER A 71 0.98 10.50 -4.20
C SER A 71 2.46 10.45 -4.57
N PRO A 72 2.92 9.46 -5.33
CA PRO A 72 4.28 9.44 -5.88
C PRO A 72 4.56 10.58 -6.89
N ASP A 73 3.55 11.39 -7.24
CA ASP A 73 3.66 12.49 -8.21
C ASP A 73 3.25 13.85 -7.60
N ALA A 74 4.15 14.47 -6.82
CA ALA A 74 4.08 15.88 -6.43
C ALA A 74 5.45 16.56 -6.56
#